data_AF-A0A356R4A3-F1
#
_entry.id   AF-A0A356R4A3-F1
#
_cell.length_a   1.000
_cell.length_b   1.000
_cell.length_c   1.000
_cell.angle_alpha   90.00
_cell.angle_beta   90.00
_cell.angle_gamma   90.00
#
_symmetry.space_group_name_H-M   'P 1'
#
loop_
_entity.id
_entity.type
_entity.pdbx_description
1 polymer ?
#
loop_
_entity_poly.entity_id
_entity_poly.type
_entity_poly.pdbx_seq_one_letter_code
_entity_poly.pdbx_strand_id
1 'polypeptide(L)'
;PEVSELDFANGISVQGFQIPALTTRRVKTVVELGDGQSFAIAGLLQENIKESISKYPFLGDIPVLGALFRSTSFQKNETELIVIVTPHLVKPLDMVKQTLPTDHYLEPNDFELMLMGYVEGAFPEPNVARPGEAYTFRSPEVAGRMPFRKGGMEGMFGHLAP
;
A
#
# COMPACT_ATOMS: atom_id res chain seq x y z
N PRO A 1 -6.74 0.67 -14.03
CA PRO A 1 -5.44 1.29 -13.65
C PRO A 1 -4.86 2.06 -14.83
N GLU A 2 -3.98 3.02 -14.56
CA GLU A 2 -3.33 3.85 -15.57
C GLU A 2 -1.87 4.09 -15.18
N VAL A 3 -0.96 3.96 -16.14
CA VAL A 3 0.47 4.29 -16.00
C VAL A 3 0.84 5.20 -17.16
N SER A 4 1.49 6.33 -16.88
CA SER A 4 1.91 7.31 -17.88
C SER A 4 3.40 7.60 -17.76
N GLU A 5 4.07 7.78 -18.89
CA GLU A 5 5.49 8.08 -18.99
C GLU A 5 5.72 9.25 -19.96
N LEU A 6 6.74 10.06 -19.69
CA LEU A 6 7.16 11.16 -20.56
C LEU A 6 7.92 10.60 -21.77
N ASP A 7 7.44 10.90 -22.97
CA ASP A 7 8.06 10.52 -24.24
C ASP A 7 8.66 11.75 -24.92
N PHE A 8 9.98 11.88 -24.81
CA PHE A 8 10.73 12.98 -25.41
C PHE A 8 10.98 12.78 -26.92
N ALA A 9 10.95 11.53 -27.41
CA ALA A 9 11.23 11.21 -28.81
C ALA A 9 10.07 11.64 -29.73
N ASN A 10 8.84 11.54 -29.24
CA ASN A 10 7.64 12.01 -29.94
C ASN A 10 7.14 13.39 -29.44
N GLY A 11 7.96 14.11 -28.68
CA GLY A 11 7.64 15.44 -28.17
C GLY A 11 7.77 16.56 -29.21
N ILE A 12 7.08 17.68 -28.98
CA ILE A 12 7.15 18.88 -29.83
C ILE A 12 8.15 19.89 -29.26
N SER A 13 8.91 20.55 -30.13
CA SER A 13 9.80 21.66 -29.74
C SER A 13 9.17 22.98 -30.14
N VAL A 14 8.96 23.87 -29.17
CA VAL A 14 8.42 25.22 -29.38
C VAL A 14 9.39 26.24 -28.80
N GLN A 15 9.96 27.09 -29.65
CA GLN A 15 10.88 28.16 -29.25
C GLN A 15 12.05 27.69 -28.37
N GLY A 16 12.56 26.47 -28.61
CA GLY A 16 13.67 25.89 -27.84
C GLY A 16 13.27 25.14 -26.57
N PHE A 17 11.98 25.10 -26.23
CA PHE A 17 11.45 24.25 -25.16
C PHE A 17 10.91 22.94 -25.72
N GLN A 18 11.35 21.82 -25.14
CA GLN A 18 10.85 20.49 -25.50
C GLN A 18 9.64 20.15 -24.62
N ILE A 19 8.48 19.97 -25.25
CA ILE A 19 7.26 19.49 -24.61
C ILE A 19 7.17 17.98 -24.93
N PRO A 20 7.45 17.09 -23.95
CA PRO A 20 7.35 15.66 -24.17
C PRO A 20 5.89 15.25 -24.45
N ALA A 21 5.71 14.25 -25.31
CA ALA A 21 4.46 13.53 -25.41
C ALA A 21 4.24 12.67 -24.15
N LEU A 22 3.03 12.16 -23.97
CA LEU A 22 2.72 11.20 -22.90
C LEU A 22 2.39 9.85 -23.53
N THR A 23 3.11 8.83 -23.10
CA THR A 23 2.74 7.44 -23.38
C THR A 23 1.94 6.92 -22.21
N THR A 24 0.63 6.75 -22.39
CA THR A 24 -0.31 6.30 -21.36
C THR A 24 -0.78 4.87 -21.65
N ARG A 25 -0.74 4.03 -20.63
CA ARG A 25 -1.22 2.64 -20.64
C ARG A 25 -2.39 2.53 -19.67
N ARG A 26 -3.60 2.25 -20.16
CA ARG A 26 -4.83 2.18 -19.35
C ARG A 26 -5.56 0.86 -19.57
N VAL A 27 -6.07 0.29 -18.48
CA VAL A 27 -6.88 -0.93 -18.48
C VAL A 27 -8.21 -0.66 -17.77
N LYS A 28 -9.32 -1.09 -18.40
CA LYS A 28 -10.68 -1.04 -17.84
C LYS A 28 -11.40 -2.37 -18.14
N THR A 29 -11.63 -3.16 -17.09
CA THR A 29 -12.28 -4.47 -17.16
C THR A 29 -13.21 -4.66 -15.97
N VAL A 30 -14.15 -5.60 -16.07
CA VAL A 30 -15.02 -6.03 -14.98
C VAL A 30 -14.79 -7.53 -14.80
N VAL A 31 -14.44 -7.95 -13.58
CA VAL A 31 -14.13 -9.35 -13.26
C VAL A 31 -14.77 -9.73 -11.94
N GLU A 32 -15.17 -10.99 -11.81
CA GLU A 32 -15.68 -11.57 -10.57
C GLU A 32 -14.61 -12.47 -9.95
N LEU A 33 -14.25 -12.21 -8.70
CA LEU A 33 -13.18 -12.89 -7.98
C LEU A 33 -13.62 -13.17 -6.55
N GLY A 34 -13.25 -14.34 -6.03
CA GLY A 34 -13.39 -14.65 -4.61
C GLY A 34 -12.29 -14.02 -3.76
N ASP A 35 -12.49 -14.01 -2.44
CA ASP A 35 -11.50 -13.52 -1.46
C ASP A 35 -10.13 -14.23 -1.62
N GLY A 36 -9.07 -13.44 -1.74
CA GLY A 36 -7.69 -13.90 -1.93
C GLY A 36 -7.36 -14.46 -3.32
N GLN A 37 -8.32 -14.52 -4.25
CA GLN A 37 -8.07 -15.05 -5.59
C GLN A 37 -7.35 -14.03 -6.47
N SER A 38 -6.21 -14.44 -7.05
CA SER A 38 -5.47 -13.58 -7.97
C SER A 38 -5.90 -13.84 -9.42
N PHE A 39 -6.09 -12.77 -10.20
CA PHE A 39 -6.43 -12.87 -11.61
C PHE A 39 -5.71 -11.80 -12.44
N ALA A 40 -5.21 -12.21 -13.61
CA ALA A 40 -4.59 -11.30 -14.56
C ALA A 40 -5.67 -10.61 -15.41
N ILE A 41 -5.81 -9.30 -15.25
CA ILE A 41 -6.87 -8.51 -15.91
C ILE A 41 -6.40 -7.85 -17.21
N ALA A 42 -5.09 -7.79 -17.45
CA ALA A 42 -4.51 -7.32 -18.70
C ALA A 42 -3.11 -7.88 -18.90
N GLY A 43 -2.75 -8.04 -20.17
CA GLY A 43 -1.41 -8.34 -20.66
C GLY A 43 -1.14 -7.51 -21.92
N LEU A 44 0.10 -7.07 -22.12
CA LEU A 44 0.59 -6.43 -23.33
C LEU A 44 1.96 -7.03 -23.65
N LEU A 45 2.12 -7.50 -24.88
CA LEU A 45 3.41 -7.82 -25.49
C LEU A 45 3.57 -6.91 -26.71
N GLN A 46 4.59 -6.07 -26.71
CA GLN A 46 4.87 -5.15 -27.80
C GLN A 46 6.29 -5.39 -28.32
N GLU A 47 6.41 -5.76 -29.59
CA GLU A 47 7.67 -5.93 -30.29
C GLU A 47 7.82 -4.86 -31.38
N ASN A 48 8.96 -4.16 -31.40
CA ASN A 48 9.31 -3.18 -32.42
C ASN A 48 10.65 -3.56 -33.06
N ILE A 49 10.58 -4.00 -34.32
CA ILE A 49 11.76 -4.36 -35.13
C ILE A 49 12.02 -3.23 -36.12
N LYS A 50 13.21 -2.66 -36.08
CA LYS A 50 13.73 -1.70 -37.07
C LYS A 50 14.97 -2.26 -37.73
N GLU A 51 14.91 -2.40 -39.04
CA GLU A 51 16.05 -2.73 -39.88
C GLU A 51 16.32 -1.55 -40.82
N SER A 52 17.56 -1.06 -40.82
CA SER A 52 18.02 0.00 -41.71
C SER A 52 19.24 -0.50 -42.48
N ILE A 53 19.12 -0.52 -43.80
CA ILE A 53 20.19 -0.98 -44.70
C ILE A 53 20.66 0.22 -45.52
N SER A 54 21.90 0.64 -45.29
CA SER A 54 22.59 1.61 -46.13
C SER A 54 23.56 0.88 -47.04
N LYS A 55 23.44 1.04 -48.36
CA LYS A 55 24.30 0.34 -49.33
C LYS A 55 24.74 1.26 -50.45
N TYR A 56 25.94 1.01 -50.99
CA TYR A 56 26.38 1.66 -52.21
C TYR A 56 25.58 1.14 -53.41
N PRO A 57 25.12 2.02 -54.33
CA PRO A 57 24.42 1.58 -55.54
C PRO A 57 25.33 0.67 -56.37
N PHE A 58 24.75 -0.36 -56.99
CA PHE A 58 25.42 -1.45 -57.73
C PHE A 58 26.32 -2.38 -56.89
N LEU A 59 27.27 -1.85 -56.11
CA LEU A 59 28.25 -2.66 -55.36
C LEU A 59 27.63 -3.43 -54.20
N GLY A 60 26.59 -2.89 -53.56
CA GLY A 60 25.93 -3.51 -52.40
C GLY A 60 25.10 -4.75 -52.74
N ASP A 61 24.81 -5.01 -54.01
CA ASP A 61 23.96 -6.11 -54.47
C ASP A 61 24.76 -7.29 -55.07
N ILE A 62 26.09 -7.18 -55.12
CA ILE A 62 26.95 -8.25 -55.64
C ILE A 62 26.87 -9.46 -54.69
N PRO A 63 26.54 -10.67 -55.18
CA PRO A 63 26.57 -11.88 -54.36
C PRO A 63 27.95 -12.09 -53.75
N VAL A 64 28.03 -12.59 -52.52
CA VAL A 64 29.27 -12.83 -51.76
C VAL A 64 30.01 -11.54 -51.33
N LEU A 65 30.21 -10.56 -52.22
CA LEU A 65 31.01 -9.35 -51.96
C LEU A 65 30.22 -8.14 -51.47
N GLY A 66 28.91 -8.06 -51.77
CA GLY A 66 28.07 -6.90 -51.46
C GLY A 66 27.93 -6.61 -49.97
N ALA A 67 28.19 -7.60 -49.12
CA ALA A 67 28.24 -7.42 -47.66
C ALA A 67 29.32 -6.43 -47.21
N LEU A 68 30.42 -6.27 -47.96
CA LEU A 68 31.49 -5.30 -47.66
C LEU A 68 31.11 -3.85 -48.01
N PHE A 69 30.09 -3.66 -48.86
CA PHE A 69 29.65 -2.36 -49.38
C PHE A 69 28.27 -1.95 -48.86
N ARG A 70 27.75 -2.66 -47.85
CA ARG A 70 26.52 -2.33 -47.15
C ARG A 70 26.76 -2.29 -45.64
N SER A 71 26.03 -1.43 -44.96
CA SER A 71 25.90 -1.37 -43.52
C SER A 71 24.45 -1.66 -43.15
N THR A 72 24.24 -2.68 -42.34
CA THR A 72 22.92 -3.02 -41.81
C THR A 72 22.90 -2.68 -40.33
N SER A 73 21.93 -1.88 -39.91
CA SER A 73 21.60 -1.64 -38.52
C SER A 73 20.31 -2.39 -38.21
N PHE A 74 20.35 -3.22 -37.17
CA PHE A 74 19.20 -3.97 -36.70
C PHE A 74 18.93 -3.59 -35.24
N GLN A 75 17.69 -3.26 -34.93
CA GLN A 75 17.24 -2.91 -33.60
C GLN A 75 15.93 -3.63 -33.29
N LYS A 76 15.89 -4.36 -32.18
CA LYS A 76 14.69 -5.02 -31.66
C LYS A 76 14.41 -4.50 -30.26
N ASN A 77 13.22 -3.93 -30.05
CA ASN A 77 12.74 -3.48 -28.75
C ASN A 77 11.52 -4.31 -28.35
N GLU A 78 11.49 -4.83 -27.13
CA GLU A 78 10.43 -5.67 -26.60
C GLU A 78 9.92 -5.09 -25.27
N THR A 79 8.61 -5.01 -25.10
CA THR A 79 7.98 -4.46 -23.89
C THR A 79 6.85 -5.39 -23.47
N GLU A 80 6.92 -5.84 -22.22
CA GLU A 80 5.93 -6.69 -21.59
C GLU A 80 5.29 -5.98 -20.40
N LEU A 81 3.97 -6.09 -20.28
CA LEU A 81 3.23 -5.61 -19.12
C LEU A 81 2.15 -6.62 -18.74
N ILE A 82 2.07 -6.95 -17.46
CA ILE A 82 0.98 -7.74 -16.87
C ILE A 82 0.37 -6.98 -15.71
N VAL A 83 -0.96 -7.02 -15.61
CA VAL A 83 -1.70 -6.41 -14.51
C VAL A 83 -2.47 -7.51 -13.78
N ILE A 84 -2.10 -7.74 -12.52
CA ILE A 84 -2.71 -8.74 -11.64
C ILE A 84 -3.47 -8.02 -10.54
N VAL A 85 -4.64 -8.53 -10.18
CA VAL A 85 -5.42 -8.05 -9.04
C VAL A 85 -5.74 -9.20 -8.10
N THR A 86 -5.75 -8.91 -6.81
CA THR A 86 -6.07 -9.86 -5.73
C THR A 86 -6.98 -9.13 -4.74
N PRO A 87 -8.28 -9.47 -4.65
CA PRO A 87 -9.18 -8.85 -3.70
C PRO A 87 -9.01 -9.48 -2.32
N HIS A 88 -9.27 -8.71 -1.27
CA HIS A 88 -9.33 -9.18 0.11
C HIS A 88 -10.61 -8.70 0.79
N LEU A 89 -11.37 -9.61 1.39
CA LEU A 89 -12.59 -9.31 2.12
C LEU A 89 -12.28 -9.02 3.59
N VAL A 90 -12.46 -7.78 4.00
CA VAL A 90 -12.29 -7.35 5.39
C VAL A 90 -13.64 -7.26 6.09
N LYS A 91 -13.69 -7.73 7.34
CA LYS A 91 -14.87 -7.56 8.18
C LYS A 91 -14.85 -6.16 8.82
N PRO A 92 -16.00 -5.46 8.89
CA PRO A 92 -16.07 -4.22 9.63
C PRO A 92 -15.78 -4.49 11.13
N LEU A 93 -14.99 -3.60 11.74
CA LEU A 93 -14.66 -3.69 13.15
C LEU A 93 -15.76 -3.06 14.00
N ASP A 94 -16.19 -3.76 15.05
CA ASP A 94 -17.08 -3.21 16.08
C ASP A 94 -16.27 -2.25 16.97
N MET A 95 -16.35 -0.94 16.70
CA MET A 95 -15.59 0.07 17.48
C MET A 95 -15.94 0.08 18.97
N VAL A 96 -17.15 -0.34 19.34
CA VAL A 96 -17.61 -0.41 20.75
C VAL A 96 -16.93 -1.53 21.54
N LYS A 97 -16.44 -2.57 20.86
CA LYS A 97 -15.74 -3.71 21.49
C LYS A 97 -14.23 -3.59 21.39
N GLN A 98 -13.73 -2.56 20.72
CA GLN A 98 -12.30 -2.36 20.55
C GLN A 98 -11.75 -1.65 21.76
N THR A 99 -10.86 -2.31 22.50
CA THR A 99 -10.12 -1.65 23.56
C THR A 99 -9.18 -0.62 22.94
N LEU A 100 -9.37 0.65 23.24
CA LEU A 100 -8.46 1.70 22.85
C LEU A 100 -7.21 1.66 23.75
N PRO A 101 -6.04 2.09 23.24
CA PRO A 101 -4.85 2.23 24.08
C PRO A 101 -5.05 3.12 25.31
N THR A 102 -6.07 3.97 25.30
CA THR A 102 -6.43 4.92 26.36
C THR A 102 -7.47 4.37 27.35
N ASP A 103 -8.09 3.21 27.11
CA ASP A 103 -9.16 2.68 27.98
C ASP A 103 -8.68 2.31 29.39
N HIS A 104 -7.36 2.13 29.57
CA HIS A 104 -6.75 1.86 30.86
C HIS A 104 -6.15 3.12 31.52
N TYR A 105 -6.31 4.30 30.91
CA TYR A 105 -5.82 5.54 31.49
C TYR A 105 -6.77 6.05 32.57
N LEU A 106 -6.23 6.25 33.77
CA LEU A 106 -6.93 6.87 34.89
C LEU A 106 -6.31 8.25 35.12
N GLU A 107 -7.13 9.30 35.08
CA GLU A 107 -6.68 10.67 35.35
C GLU A 107 -6.30 10.80 36.85
N PRO A 108 -5.09 11.28 37.17
CA PRO A 108 -4.69 11.53 38.56
C PRO A 108 -5.40 12.77 39.11
N ASN A 109 -5.85 12.71 40.36
CA ASN A 109 -6.40 13.88 41.06
C ASN A 109 -5.29 14.88 41.47
N ASP A 110 -5.67 16.09 41.89
CA ASP A 110 -4.74 17.18 42.21
C ASP A 110 -3.69 16.82 43.28
N PHE A 111 -4.07 16.02 44.29
CA PHE A 111 -3.15 15.61 45.33
C PHE A 111 -2.15 14.55 44.83
N GLU A 112 -2.63 13.59 44.03
CA GLU A 112 -1.81 12.58 43.38
C GLU A 112 -0.82 13.22 42.40
N LEU A 113 -1.24 14.20 41.62
CA LEU A 113 -0.39 14.91 40.67
C LEU A 113 0.60 15.85 41.36
N MET A 114 0.10 16.75 42.23
CA MET A 114 0.90 17.85 42.77
C MET A 114 1.78 17.44 43.94
N LEU A 115 1.31 16.54 44.80
CA LEU A 115 2.05 16.13 46.01
C LEU A 115 2.72 14.77 45.86
N MET A 116 2.03 13.78 45.28
CA MET A 116 2.59 12.42 45.12
C MET A 116 3.38 12.24 43.82
N GLY A 117 3.27 13.17 42.86
CA GLY A 117 3.96 13.10 41.57
C GLY A 117 3.52 11.95 40.67
N TYR A 118 2.32 11.40 40.89
CA TYR A 118 1.78 10.32 40.06
C TYR A 118 1.26 10.86 38.73
N VAL A 119 1.65 10.18 37.66
CA VAL A 119 1.25 10.51 36.28
C VAL A 119 0.02 9.72 35.82
N GLU A 120 -0.39 8.73 36.61
CA GLU A 120 -1.57 7.87 36.42
C GLU A 120 -2.28 7.74 37.78
N GLY A 121 -3.62 7.80 37.77
CA GLY A 121 -4.43 7.73 38.99
C GLY A 121 -4.40 6.34 39.63
N ALA A 122 -4.08 6.28 40.93
CA ALA A 122 -3.93 5.01 41.65
C ALA A 122 -5.27 4.46 42.22
N PHE A 123 -6.28 5.32 42.35
CA PHE A 123 -7.57 4.97 42.92
C PHE A 123 -8.69 5.42 42.00
N PRO A 124 -9.59 4.51 41.56
CA PRO A 124 -10.76 4.93 40.81
C PRO A 124 -11.66 5.75 41.74
N GLU A 125 -11.84 7.03 41.43
CA GLU A 125 -12.85 7.82 42.09
C GLU A 125 -14.24 7.19 41.84
N PRO A 126 -15.12 7.08 42.86
CA PRO A 126 -16.40 6.38 42.75
C PRO A 126 -17.35 6.91 41.66
N ASN A 127 -17.09 8.09 41.08
CA ASN A 127 -17.98 8.77 40.14
C ASN A 127 -17.31 9.27 38.85
N VAL A 128 -16.03 8.97 38.60
CA VAL A 128 -15.39 9.35 37.34
C VAL A 128 -15.62 8.22 36.33
N ALA A 129 -16.39 8.50 35.28
CA ALA A 129 -16.62 7.55 34.21
C ALA A 129 -15.29 7.28 33.48
N ARG A 130 -14.91 6.00 33.37
CA ARG A 130 -13.70 5.61 32.64
C ARG A 130 -13.87 5.99 31.16
N PRO A 131 -12.80 6.45 30.49
CA PRO A 131 -12.78 6.50 29.03
C PRO A 131 -13.13 5.10 28.48
N GLY A 132 -14.33 4.96 27.90
CA GLY A 132 -14.87 3.67 27.42
C GLY A 132 -16.12 3.15 28.15
N GLU A 133 -16.41 3.60 29.37
CA GLU A 133 -17.58 3.14 30.16
C GLU A 133 -18.83 4.03 30.03
N ALA A 134 -18.77 5.11 29.23
CA ALA A 134 -19.78 6.18 29.19
C ALA A 134 -21.20 5.79 28.67
N TYR A 135 -21.48 4.51 28.41
CA TYR A 135 -22.81 4.07 27.96
C TYR A 135 -23.21 2.71 28.56
N THR A 136 -23.30 2.60 29.88
CA THR A 136 -24.17 1.59 30.50
C THR A 136 -25.08 2.27 31.52
N PHE A 137 -26.39 2.16 31.30
CA PHE A 137 -27.41 2.69 32.20
C PHE A 137 -27.31 1.92 33.52
N ARG A 138 -26.98 2.60 34.62
CA ARG A 138 -26.82 2.00 35.95
C ARG A 138 -28.12 1.36 36.43
N SER A 139 -28.04 0.11 36.87
CA SER A 139 -28.91 -0.45 37.94
C SER A 139 -28.08 -0.48 39.24
N PRO A 140 -28.61 -0.04 40.39
CA PRO A 140 -27.84 -0.03 41.62
C PRO A 140 -27.98 -1.39 42.32
N GLU A 141 -26.87 -2.09 42.56
CA GLU A 141 -26.88 -3.22 43.48
C GLU A 141 -25.59 -3.29 44.33
N VAL A 142 -25.76 -2.84 45.57
CA VAL A 142 -25.25 -3.35 46.85
C VAL A 142 -23.79 -3.85 46.93
N ALA A 143 -23.06 -3.18 47.82
CA ALA A 143 -21.75 -3.52 48.31
C ALA A 143 -21.64 -4.96 48.88
N GLY A 144 -20.61 -5.69 48.48
CA GLY A 144 -20.25 -6.95 49.11
C GLY A 144 -18.90 -7.52 48.67
N ARG A 145 -17.93 -7.48 49.59
CA ARG A 145 -16.70 -8.31 49.68
C ARG A 145 -15.67 -8.25 48.54
N MET A 146 -14.48 -7.75 48.88
CA MET A 146 -13.23 -8.23 48.28
C MET A 146 -12.93 -9.66 48.77
N PRO A 147 -12.23 -10.45 47.95
CA PRO A 147 -10.83 -10.67 48.29
C PRO A 147 -9.90 -10.41 47.11
N PHE A 148 -8.69 -9.96 47.46
CA PHE A 148 -7.54 -9.81 46.59
C PHE A 148 -7.33 -11.03 45.68
N ARG A 149 -7.22 -10.80 44.37
CA ARG A 149 -6.51 -11.71 43.47
C ARG A 149 -5.70 -10.94 42.42
N LYS A 150 -4.41 -10.83 42.72
CA LYS A 150 -3.24 -10.88 41.83
C LYS A 150 -3.53 -10.55 40.34
N GLY A 151 -3.43 -9.28 39.96
CA GLY A 151 -3.38 -8.83 38.57
C GLY A 151 -1.94 -8.49 38.19
N GLY A 152 -1.15 -9.52 37.89
CA GLY A 152 0.20 -9.38 37.34
C GLY A 152 0.29 -10.22 36.08
N MET A 153 0.66 -9.58 34.98
CA MET A 153 1.10 -10.09 33.68
C MET A 153 1.25 -11.63 33.54
N GLU A 154 0.15 -12.38 33.46
CA GLU A 154 0.19 -13.79 33.03
C GLU A 154 -1.06 -14.10 32.19
N GLY A 155 -0.87 -14.12 30.85
CA GLY A 155 -1.91 -14.48 29.89
C GLY A 155 -1.42 -14.47 28.43
N MET A 156 -1.13 -15.67 27.91
CA MET A 156 -1.04 -16.19 26.52
C MET A 156 -0.56 -15.36 25.30
N PHE A 157 -0.23 -14.09 25.41
CA PHE A 157 0.50 -13.37 24.35
C PHE A 157 1.95 -13.16 24.79
N GLY A 158 2.69 -14.27 24.85
CA GLY A 158 4.13 -14.22 24.78
C GLY A 158 4.55 -13.80 23.37
N HIS A 159 4.99 -12.56 23.21
CA HIS A 159 5.84 -12.20 22.08
C HIS A 159 7.29 -12.42 22.50
N LEU A 160 7.95 -13.35 21.83
CA LEU A 160 9.41 -13.40 21.75
C LEU A 160 9.87 -12.14 21.02
N ALA A 161 10.84 -11.43 21.59
CA ALA A 161 11.69 -10.50 20.88
C ALA A 161 13.02 -10.37 21.63
N PRO A 162 14.11 -10.10 20.89
CA PRO A 162 15.00 -11.06 20.24
C PRO A 162 15.89 -11.87 21.19
#